data_AF-A0A955P6C5-F1
#
_entry.id   AF-A0A955P6C5-F1
#
_cell.length_a   1.000
_cell.length_b   1.000
_cell.length_c   1.000
_cell.angle_alpha   90.00
_cell.angle_beta   90.00
_cell.angle_gamma   90.00
#
_symmetry.space_group_name_H-M   'P 1'
#
loop_
_entity.id
_entity.type
_entity.pdbx_description
1 polymer ?
#
loop_
_entity_poly.entity_id
_entity_poly.type
_entity_poly.pdbx_seq_one_letter_code
_entity_poly.pdbx_strand_id
1 'polypeptide(L)'
;AGQINGTSGYEEAAGQGLIAGVNAALWLQGRDPFILGRDEAYIGVLVDDLVTRGATEPYRMFTSRAEYRLLLRQDNADLRLTPRAAEIGLVGQFHGERLKGLLGEIDGETQRLHSTRISPSKRVREKVESVSRGEFKKPSSLSEVLERSGINYAHLQEIELEARRNGDEALPTQTLVHPRVAEQVEISVKYRGYLDRQIRQIHEQKRLESQAIPINLDYLTLEGMRNEARQKLSLVRPLTLGQASRVEGVSPADIAVLMAFVKRFERNGARPSQASGNDLKQ
;
A
#
# COMPACT_ATOMS: atom_id res chain seq x y z
N ALA A 1 -20.92 15.85 7.43
CA ALA A 1 -19.46 15.92 7.23
C ALA A 1 -18.88 16.96 8.19
N GLY A 2 -17.70 16.72 8.75
CA GLY A 2 -17.04 17.66 9.66
C GLY A 2 -17.40 17.45 11.12
N GLN A 3 -17.44 18.52 11.91
CA GLN A 3 -17.59 18.43 13.37
C GLN A 3 -18.83 17.66 13.83
N ILE A 4 -19.92 17.71 13.06
CA ILE A 4 -21.14 16.94 13.33
C ILE A 4 -20.91 15.41 13.32
N ASN A 5 -19.87 14.94 12.63
CA ASN A 5 -19.46 13.54 12.59
C ASN A 5 -18.41 13.21 13.68
N GLY A 6 -18.18 14.10 14.64
CA GLY A 6 -17.29 13.85 15.78
C GLY A 6 -15.81 14.18 15.55
N THR A 7 -15.43 14.92 14.51
CA THR A 7 -14.05 15.40 14.30
C THR A 7 -13.85 16.81 14.85
N SER A 8 -12.61 17.22 15.18
CA SER A 8 -12.35 18.59 15.68
C SER A 8 -11.52 19.50 14.78
N GLY A 9 -10.73 18.97 13.85
CA GLY A 9 -9.82 19.74 13.01
C GLY A 9 -10.40 20.15 11.66
N TYR A 10 -9.80 21.20 11.07
CA TYR A 10 -10.23 21.75 9.78
C TYR A 10 -9.94 20.79 8.63
N GLU A 11 -8.80 20.11 8.67
CA GLU A 11 -8.33 19.16 7.69
C GLU A 11 -9.24 17.91 7.65
N GLU A 12 -9.61 17.37 8.80
CA GLU A 12 -10.56 16.25 8.87
C GLU A 12 -11.95 16.65 8.39
N ALA A 13 -12.40 17.86 8.71
CA ALA A 13 -13.67 18.36 8.24
C ALA A 13 -13.69 18.60 6.73
N ALA A 14 -12.62 19.18 6.18
CA ALA A 14 -12.46 19.40 4.74
C ALA A 14 -12.37 18.07 3.98
N GLY A 15 -11.60 17.10 4.49
CA GLY A 15 -11.50 15.76 3.89
C GLY A 15 -12.85 15.04 3.82
N GLN A 16 -13.62 15.07 4.91
CA GLN A 16 -14.99 14.53 4.90
C GLN A 16 -15.93 15.31 3.98
N GLY A 17 -15.83 16.64 3.96
CA GLY A 17 -16.64 17.50 3.11
C GLY A 17 -16.42 17.21 1.63
N LEU A 18 -15.16 17.03 1.23
CA LEU A 18 -14.78 16.64 -0.13
C LEU A 18 -15.44 15.31 -0.52
N ILE A 19 -15.25 14.25 0.28
CA ILE A 19 -15.84 12.93 -0.03
C ILE A 19 -17.36 12.98 -0.04
N ALA A 20 -17.99 13.66 0.91
CA ALA A 20 -19.45 13.80 0.97
C ALA A 20 -20.00 14.56 -0.24
N GLY A 21 -19.38 15.67 -0.63
CA GLY A 21 -19.81 16.46 -1.80
C GLY A 21 -19.65 15.69 -3.11
N VAL A 22 -18.53 15.00 -3.28
CA VAL A 22 -18.28 14.12 -4.42
C VAL A 22 -19.34 13.04 -4.52
N ASN A 23 -19.63 12.34 -3.42
CA ASN A 23 -20.61 11.25 -3.42
C ASN A 23 -22.05 11.74 -3.58
N ALA A 24 -22.38 12.93 -3.09
CA ALA A 24 -23.66 13.57 -3.37
C ALA A 24 -23.83 13.83 -4.88
N ALA A 25 -22.80 14.36 -5.55
CA ALA A 25 -22.83 14.59 -6.98
C ALA A 25 -22.90 13.28 -7.78
N LEU A 26 -22.13 12.26 -7.40
CA LEU A 26 -22.16 10.94 -8.05
C LEU A 26 -23.53 10.26 -7.89
N TRP A 27 -24.15 10.36 -6.70
CA TRP A 27 -25.48 9.84 -6.44
C TRP A 27 -26.54 10.49 -7.33
N LEU A 28 -26.51 11.83 -7.47
CA LEU A 28 -27.40 12.57 -8.38
C LEU A 28 -27.19 12.17 -9.87
N GLN A 29 -26.00 11.70 -10.22
CA GLN A 29 -25.66 11.19 -11.56
C GLN A 29 -26.00 9.70 -11.74
N GLY A 30 -26.52 9.01 -10.72
CA GLY A 30 -26.76 7.56 -10.75
C GLY A 30 -25.49 6.72 -10.86
N ARG A 31 -24.35 7.25 -10.39
CA ARG A 31 -23.05 6.58 -10.41
C ARG A 31 -22.72 5.99 -9.04
N ASP A 32 -21.84 4.99 -9.05
CA ASP A 32 -21.33 4.39 -7.81
C ASP A 32 -20.57 5.41 -6.95
N PRO A 33 -20.64 5.28 -5.60
CA PRO A 33 -19.95 6.19 -4.71
C PRO A 33 -18.42 6.05 -4.84
N PHE A 34 -17.73 7.17 -4.73
CA PHE A 34 -16.29 7.23 -4.57
C PHE A 34 -15.89 6.95 -3.12
N ILE A 35 -15.17 5.85 -2.94
CA ILE A 35 -14.67 5.40 -1.63
C ILE A 35 -13.15 5.27 -1.72
N LEU A 36 -12.47 5.88 -0.75
CA LEU A 36 -11.02 5.74 -0.57
C LEU A 36 -10.74 4.68 0.50
N GLY A 37 -9.92 3.70 0.15
CA GLY A 37 -9.43 2.68 1.08
C GLY A 37 -8.43 3.25 2.10
N ARG A 38 -8.28 2.54 3.22
CA ARG A 38 -7.26 2.84 4.24
C ARG A 38 -5.83 2.74 3.69
N ASP A 39 -5.63 1.95 2.65
CA ASP A 39 -4.37 1.78 1.93
C ASP A 39 -4.10 2.84 0.86
N GLU A 40 -5.12 3.65 0.51
CA GLU A 40 -5.01 4.65 -0.54
C GLU A 40 -4.75 6.07 0.00
N ALA A 41 -5.39 6.44 1.11
CA ALA A 41 -5.31 7.79 1.67
C ALA A 41 -5.58 7.86 3.17
N TYR A 42 -5.00 8.88 3.83
CA TYR A 42 -5.38 9.25 5.19
C TYR A 42 -6.86 9.64 5.34
N ILE A 43 -7.50 10.16 4.29
CA ILE A 43 -8.96 10.39 4.27
C ILE A 43 -9.73 9.07 4.39
N GLY A 44 -9.27 8.00 3.73
CA GLY A 44 -9.87 6.67 3.86
C GLY A 44 -9.74 6.12 5.29
N VAL A 45 -8.57 6.28 5.90
CA VAL A 45 -8.33 5.93 7.32
C VAL A 45 -9.26 6.71 8.26
N LEU A 46 -9.40 8.02 8.05
CA LEU A 46 -10.29 8.88 8.82
C LEU A 46 -11.75 8.43 8.74
N VAL A 47 -12.27 8.22 7.53
CA VAL A 47 -13.67 7.84 7.33
C VAL A 47 -13.94 6.46 7.90
N ASP A 48 -13.05 5.49 7.66
CA ASP A 48 -13.19 4.13 8.18
C ASP A 48 -13.14 4.07 9.71
N ASP A 49 -12.21 4.79 10.36
CA ASP A 49 -12.14 4.87 11.83
C ASP A 49 -13.45 5.45 12.39
N LEU A 50 -13.98 6.53 11.81
CA LEU A 50 -15.23 7.16 12.27
C LEU A 50 -16.44 6.24 12.13
N VAL A 51 -16.56 5.53 11.01
CA VAL A 51 -17.69 4.63 10.75
C VAL A 51 -17.59 3.36 11.60
N THR A 52 -16.39 2.81 11.76
CA THR A 52 -16.19 1.52 12.42
C THR A 52 -16.13 1.64 13.94
N ARG A 53 -15.49 2.69 14.47
CA ARG A 53 -15.23 2.87 15.91
C ARG A 53 -16.10 3.95 16.55
N GLY A 54 -16.73 4.81 15.76
CA GLY A 54 -17.39 6.02 16.26
C GLY A 54 -16.37 7.05 16.79
N ALA A 55 -16.89 8.10 17.42
CA ALA A 55 -16.10 9.13 18.07
C ALA A 55 -16.70 9.44 19.45
N THR A 56 -16.18 8.79 20.49
CA THR A 56 -16.54 9.10 21.90
C THR A 56 -15.91 10.41 22.37
N GLU A 57 -14.76 10.76 21.80
CA GLU A 57 -14.08 12.04 21.95
C GLU A 57 -13.82 12.65 20.56
N PRO A 58 -13.61 13.97 20.45
CA PRO A 58 -13.39 14.60 19.15
C PRO A 58 -12.19 13.99 18.42
N TYR A 59 -12.46 13.28 17.32
CA TYR A 59 -11.46 12.56 16.54
C TYR A 59 -10.44 13.55 15.95
N ARG A 60 -9.17 13.15 16.03
CA ARG A 60 -8.02 13.82 15.41
C ARG A 60 -7.17 12.82 14.65
N MET A 61 -6.85 13.16 13.41
CA MET A 61 -6.07 12.33 12.52
C MET A 61 -4.59 12.47 12.85
N PHE A 62 -4.00 11.38 13.36
CA PHE A 62 -2.56 11.26 13.53
C PHE A 62 -1.99 10.23 12.58
N THR A 63 -0.78 10.46 12.07
CA THR A 63 -0.11 9.52 11.16
C THR A 63 0.02 8.13 11.75
N SER A 64 0.11 8.02 13.08
CA SER A 64 0.15 6.78 13.87
C SER A 64 -1.06 5.85 13.67
N ARG A 65 -2.19 6.36 13.18
CA ARG A 65 -3.39 5.53 12.94
C ARG A 65 -3.37 4.79 11.61
N ALA A 66 -2.51 5.18 10.67
CA ALA A 66 -2.34 4.45 9.42
C ALA A 66 -1.29 3.36 9.56
N GLU A 67 -1.60 2.18 9.02
CA GLU A 67 -0.73 1.01 8.97
C GLU A 67 0.30 1.14 7.84
N TYR A 68 -0.08 1.81 6.74
CA TYR A 68 0.69 1.92 5.51
C TYR A 68 1.41 3.27 5.34
N ARG A 69 2.01 3.80 6.42
CA ARG A 69 2.58 5.17 6.45
C ARG A 69 3.65 5.44 5.40
N LEU A 70 4.41 4.41 4.99
CA LEU A 70 5.45 4.57 3.97
C LEU A 70 4.86 4.70 2.57
N LEU A 71 3.64 4.19 2.33
CA LEU A 71 2.89 4.40 1.10
C LEU A 71 2.09 5.71 1.14
N LEU A 72 1.53 6.06 2.31
CA LEU A 72 0.68 7.25 2.51
C LEU A 72 1.47 8.51 2.85
N ARG A 73 2.47 8.86 2.03
CA ARG A 73 3.31 10.03 2.31
C ARG A 73 2.73 11.31 1.75
N GLN A 74 3.15 12.44 2.31
CA GLN A 74 2.74 13.75 1.83
C GLN A 74 3.28 14.04 0.41
N ASP A 75 4.51 13.60 0.11
CA ASP A 75 5.20 13.84 -1.17
C ASP A 75 4.60 13.11 -2.38
N ASN A 76 3.80 12.06 -2.14
CA ASN A 76 3.24 11.19 -3.17
C ASN A 76 1.70 11.18 -3.23
N ALA A 77 1.03 12.13 -2.55
CA ALA A 77 -0.43 12.15 -2.46
C ALA A 77 -1.10 12.31 -3.83
N ASP A 78 -0.54 13.12 -4.72
CA ASP A 78 -1.02 13.27 -6.08
C ASP A 78 -0.72 12.03 -6.94
N LEU A 79 0.42 11.36 -6.76
CA LEU A 79 0.71 10.09 -7.43
C LEU A 79 -0.36 9.04 -7.13
N ARG A 80 -0.86 9.02 -5.88
CA ARG A 80 -1.91 8.11 -5.41
C ARG A 80 -3.32 8.54 -5.84
N LEU A 81 -3.66 9.82 -5.70
CA LEU A 81 -5.07 10.26 -5.71
C LEU A 81 -5.49 10.97 -7.00
N THR A 82 -4.57 11.52 -7.79
CA THR A 82 -4.92 12.18 -9.05
C THR A 82 -5.56 11.21 -10.05
N PRO A 83 -5.06 9.96 -10.24
CA PRO A 83 -5.73 9.01 -11.13
C PRO A 83 -7.16 8.72 -10.69
N ARG A 84 -7.35 8.48 -9.39
CA ARG A 84 -8.66 8.22 -8.77
C ARG A 84 -9.61 9.40 -8.92
N ALA A 85 -9.11 10.62 -8.76
CA ALA A 85 -9.89 11.85 -8.95
C ALA A 85 -10.23 12.12 -10.42
N ALA A 86 -9.36 11.72 -11.36
CA ALA A 86 -9.63 11.82 -12.79
C ALA A 86 -10.76 10.84 -13.23
N GLU A 87 -10.81 9.62 -12.68
CA GLU A 87 -11.88 8.64 -12.94
C GLU A 87 -13.28 9.19 -12.63
N ILE A 88 -13.38 10.04 -11.60
CA ILE A 88 -14.65 10.67 -11.19
C ILE A 88 -14.86 12.07 -11.78
N GLY A 89 -13.91 12.57 -12.56
CA GLY A 89 -14.01 13.86 -13.26
C GLY A 89 -13.70 15.10 -12.42
N LEU A 90 -13.06 14.95 -11.25
CA LEU A 90 -12.65 16.09 -10.40
C LEU A 90 -11.38 16.77 -10.91
N VAL A 91 -10.57 16.05 -11.67
CA VAL A 91 -9.29 16.53 -12.18
C VAL A 91 -9.33 16.58 -13.71
N GLY A 92 -9.01 17.74 -14.27
CA GLY A 92 -8.94 17.94 -15.72
C GLY A 92 -7.71 17.27 -16.36
N GLN A 93 -7.74 17.14 -17.69
CA GLN A 93 -6.69 16.47 -18.49
C GLN A 93 -5.29 17.01 -18.23
N PHE A 94 -5.13 18.33 -18.10
CA PHE A 94 -3.85 18.98 -17.85
C PHE A 94 -3.08 18.39 -16.65
N HIS A 95 -3.77 18.16 -15.54
CA HIS A 95 -3.16 17.58 -14.35
C HIS A 95 -2.83 16.09 -14.53
N GLY A 96 -3.68 15.35 -15.26
CA GLY A 96 -3.43 13.95 -15.61
C GLY A 96 -2.20 13.77 -16.49
N GLU A 97 -2.04 14.61 -17.51
CA GLU A 97 -0.87 14.60 -18.40
C GLU A 97 0.41 14.98 -17.66
N ARG A 98 0.36 16.00 -16.79
CA ARG A 98 1.50 16.39 -15.95
C ARG A 98 1.92 15.26 -15.01
N LEU A 99 0.96 14.56 -14.41
CA LEU A 99 1.25 13.38 -13.58
C LEU A 99 1.87 12.26 -14.43
N LYS A 100 1.32 11.99 -15.62
CA LYS A 100 1.86 10.96 -16.51
C LYS A 100 3.31 11.24 -16.93
N GLY A 101 3.64 12.50 -17.22
CA GLY A 101 5.01 12.94 -17.50
C GLY A 101 5.94 12.69 -16.31
N LEU A 102 5.51 13.11 -15.11
CA LEU A 102 6.28 12.88 -13.88
C LEU A 102 6.51 11.39 -13.59
N LEU A 103 5.50 10.53 -13.75
CA LEU A 103 5.64 9.09 -13.58
C LEU A 103 6.65 8.51 -14.59
N GLY A 104 6.60 8.95 -15.84
CA GLY A 104 7.57 8.54 -16.86
C GLY A 104 9.00 8.97 -16.53
N GLU A 105 9.21 10.17 -15.98
CA GLU A 105 10.52 10.63 -15.52
C GLU A 105 11.03 9.81 -14.33
N ILE A 106 10.17 9.48 -13.36
CA ILE A 106 10.49 8.63 -12.21
C ILE A 106 10.87 7.22 -12.67
N ASP A 107 10.09 6.62 -13.56
CA ASP A 107 10.35 5.28 -14.07
C ASP A 107 11.65 5.24 -14.88
N GLY A 108 11.86 6.23 -15.76
CA GLY A 108 13.07 6.35 -16.56
C GLY A 108 14.32 6.52 -15.70
N GLU A 109 14.27 7.37 -14.68
CA GLU A 109 15.40 7.57 -13.77
C GLU A 109 15.65 6.32 -12.90
N THR A 110 14.59 5.67 -12.40
CA THR A 110 14.71 4.41 -11.67
C THR A 110 15.40 3.34 -12.52
N GLN A 111 15.00 3.22 -13.79
CA GLN A 111 15.63 2.29 -14.73
C GLN A 111 17.10 2.63 -14.98
N ARG A 112 17.41 3.93 -15.18
CA ARG A 112 18.79 4.41 -15.34
C ARG A 112 19.66 4.05 -14.14
N LEU A 113 19.18 4.27 -12.92
CA LEU A 113 19.94 3.93 -11.71
C LEU A 113 20.23 2.43 -11.59
N HIS A 114 19.32 1.58 -12.06
CA HIS A 114 19.51 0.13 -12.08
C HIS A 114 20.48 -0.34 -13.16
N SER A 115 20.44 0.24 -14.35
CA SER A 115 21.29 -0.19 -15.47
C SER A 115 22.69 0.41 -15.41
N THR A 116 22.86 1.58 -14.81
CA THR A 116 24.13 2.30 -14.77
C THR A 116 25.01 1.73 -13.67
N ARG A 117 26.18 1.19 -14.03
CA ARG A 117 27.18 0.68 -13.08
C ARG A 117 28.38 1.60 -13.00
N ILE A 118 28.94 1.73 -11.81
CA ILE A 118 30.19 2.44 -11.57
C ILE A 118 31.25 1.50 -11.02
N SER A 119 32.48 1.70 -11.46
CA SER A 119 33.63 0.93 -10.98
C SER A 119 34.27 1.60 -9.76
N PRO A 120 34.84 0.83 -8.83
CA PRO A 120 35.48 1.37 -7.62
C PRO A 120 36.85 1.98 -7.95
N SER A 121 36.91 3.07 -8.70
CA SER A 121 38.15 3.83 -8.91
C SER A 121 38.60 4.51 -7.60
N LYS A 122 39.86 4.99 -7.53
CA LYS A 122 40.35 5.68 -6.33
C LYS A 122 39.44 6.83 -5.90
N ARG A 123 39.06 7.71 -6.85
CA ARG A 123 38.22 8.89 -6.56
C ARG A 123 36.78 8.51 -6.19
N VAL A 124 36.21 7.51 -6.88
CA VAL A 124 34.84 7.02 -6.58
C VAL A 124 34.80 6.40 -5.19
N ARG A 125 35.80 5.57 -4.82
CA ARG A 125 35.91 4.99 -3.48
C ARG A 125 36.01 6.06 -2.40
N GLU A 126 36.95 6.99 -2.56
CA GLU A 126 37.15 8.10 -1.61
C GLU A 126 35.85 8.89 -1.42
N LYS A 127 35.10 9.14 -2.49
CA LYS A 127 33.83 9.87 -2.40
C LYS A 127 32.73 9.06 -1.72
N VAL A 128 32.52 7.80 -2.11
CA VAL A 128 31.53 6.92 -1.48
C VAL A 128 31.83 6.75 0.02
N GLU A 129 33.10 6.51 0.37
CA GLU A 129 33.55 6.26 1.73
C GLU A 129 33.57 7.54 2.60
N SER A 130 33.60 8.73 1.99
CA SER A 130 33.44 10.00 2.71
C SER A 130 32.03 10.25 3.25
N VAL A 131 31.02 9.61 2.66
CA VAL A 131 29.59 9.80 2.98
C VAL A 131 29.01 8.56 3.66
N SER A 132 29.44 7.37 3.25
CA SER A 132 28.91 6.09 3.69
C SER A 132 29.99 5.25 4.34
N ARG A 133 29.64 4.53 5.41
CA ARG A 133 30.56 3.61 6.08
C ARG A 133 30.82 2.37 5.22
N GLY A 134 32.00 1.78 5.42
CA GLY A 134 32.41 0.51 4.79
C GLY A 134 33.03 0.68 3.41
N GLU A 135 33.84 -0.30 3.01
CA GLU A 135 34.64 -0.21 1.79
C GLU A 135 33.79 -0.32 0.52
N PHE A 136 34.23 0.35 -0.56
CA PHE A 136 33.63 0.22 -1.90
C PHE A 136 34.57 -0.55 -2.83
N LYS A 137 34.50 -1.89 -2.82
CA LYS A 137 35.46 -2.76 -3.51
C LYS A 137 34.98 -3.38 -4.82
N LYS A 138 33.67 -3.40 -5.08
CA LYS A 138 33.07 -4.10 -6.23
C LYS A 138 32.30 -3.11 -7.11
N PRO A 139 32.24 -3.33 -8.44
CA PRO A 139 31.36 -2.56 -9.30
C PRO A 139 29.89 -2.72 -8.89
N SER A 140 29.20 -1.61 -8.71
CA SER A 140 27.80 -1.57 -8.26
C SER A 140 26.96 -0.69 -9.17
N SER A 141 25.68 -1.01 -9.27
CA SER A 141 24.70 -0.10 -9.88
C SER A 141 24.56 1.18 -9.05
N LEU A 142 24.15 2.28 -9.67
CA LEU A 142 23.84 3.50 -8.92
C LEU A 142 22.73 3.29 -7.89
N SER A 143 21.77 2.41 -8.18
CA SER A 143 20.76 2.02 -7.18
C SER A 143 21.36 1.34 -5.95
N GLU A 144 22.30 0.41 -6.13
CA GLU A 144 22.99 -0.26 -5.02
C GLU A 144 23.85 0.74 -4.20
N VAL A 145 24.40 1.76 -4.86
CA VAL A 145 25.14 2.84 -4.20
C VAL A 145 24.18 3.72 -3.38
N LEU A 146 23.03 4.09 -3.95
CA LEU A 146 22.01 4.91 -3.27
C LEU A 146 21.34 4.19 -2.09
N GLU A 147 21.30 2.86 -2.10
CA GLU A 147 20.85 2.05 -0.96
C GLU A 147 21.81 2.12 0.24
N ARG A 148 23.06 2.54 0.06
CA ARG A 148 24.02 2.65 1.17
C ARG A 148 23.61 3.78 2.11
N SER A 149 23.69 3.51 3.41
CA SER A 149 23.38 4.49 4.45
C SER A 149 24.18 5.78 4.28
N GLY A 150 23.50 6.93 4.41
CA GLY A 150 24.07 8.27 4.29
C GLY A 150 24.11 8.84 2.86
N ILE A 151 24.02 8.01 1.82
CA ILE A 151 24.02 8.48 0.43
C ILE A 151 22.62 8.98 0.07
N ASN A 152 22.49 10.21 -0.41
CA ASN A 152 21.27 10.76 -0.98
C ASN A 152 21.50 11.01 -2.48
N TYR A 153 20.48 11.49 -3.19
CA TYR A 153 20.57 11.70 -4.63
C TYR A 153 21.64 12.73 -5.02
N ALA A 154 21.83 13.79 -4.21
CA ALA A 154 22.88 14.78 -4.45
C ALA A 154 24.29 14.16 -4.33
N HIS A 155 24.53 13.36 -3.30
CA HIS A 155 25.78 12.60 -3.15
C HIS A 155 25.99 11.65 -4.33
N LEU A 156 24.92 11.00 -4.81
CA LEU A 156 24.97 10.11 -5.97
C LEU A 156 25.44 10.86 -7.23
N GLN A 157 24.91 12.07 -7.47
CA GLN A 157 25.35 12.91 -8.60
C GLN A 157 26.83 13.29 -8.52
N GLU A 158 27.33 13.59 -7.31
CA GLU A 158 28.76 13.86 -7.09
C GLU A 158 29.63 12.62 -7.33
N ILE A 159 29.17 11.45 -6.89
CA ILE A 159 29.84 10.16 -7.14
C ILE A 159 29.88 9.86 -8.64
N GLU A 160 28.78 10.07 -9.35
CA GLU A 160 28.71 9.94 -10.82
C GLU A 160 29.69 10.89 -11.52
N LEU A 161 29.82 12.13 -11.05
CA LEU A 161 30.77 13.11 -11.62
C LEU A 161 32.22 12.61 -11.49
N GLU A 162 32.57 12.04 -10.33
CA GLU A 162 33.90 11.46 -10.10
C GLU A 162 34.12 10.18 -10.93
N ALA A 163 33.09 9.37 -11.17
CA ALA A 163 33.17 8.22 -12.05
C ALA A 163 33.46 8.65 -13.52
N ARG A 164 32.76 9.67 -14.02
CA ARG A 164 33.00 10.23 -15.37
C ARG A 164 34.41 10.74 -15.55
N ARG A 165 34.94 11.46 -14.55
CA ARG A 165 36.31 12.00 -14.57
C ARG A 165 37.39 10.91 -14.65
N ASN A 166 37.06 9.66 -14.30
CA ASN A 166 37.98 8.53 -14.40
C ASN A 166 37.87 7.75 -15.72
N GLY A 167 37.04 8.19 -16.67
CA GLY A 167 36.93 7.54 -17.98
C GLY A 167 35.94 6.38 -18.04
N ASP A 168 34.96 6.30 -17.12
CA ASP A 168 33.77 5.46 -17.32
C ASP A 168 32.92 6.11 -18.45
N GLU A 169 33.31 5.89 -19.72
CA GLU A 169 32.68 6.44 -20.94
C GLU A 169 31.23 5.96 -21.14
N ALA A 170 30.80 4.90 -20.43
CA ALA A 170 29.45 4.37 -20.48
C ALA A 170 28.41 5.15 -19.64
N LEU A 171 28.83 6.22 -18.96
CA LEU A 171 27.91 7.06 -18.18
C LEU A 171 27.14 8.01 -19.13
N PRO A 172 25.79 7.97 -19.16
CA PRO A 172 25.01 8.86 -20.03
C PRO A 172 25.29 10.34 -19.70
N THR A 173 25.13 11.23 -20.69
CA THR A 173 25.25 12.68 -20.51
C THR A 173 24.47 13.14 -19.27
N GLN A 174 25.03 14.12 -18.55
CA GLN A 174 24.50 14.52 -17.25
C GLN A 174 23.05 14.97 -17.45
N THR A 175 22.12 14.15 -17.00
CA THR A 175 20.70 14.44 -17.13
C THR A 175 20.35 15.25 -15.90
N LEU A 176 19.95 16.50 -16.11
CA LEU A 176 19.41 17.32 -15.03
C LEU A 176 18.09 16.66 -14.61
N VAL A 177 18.09 15.97 -13.47
CA VAL A 177 16.89 15.34 -12.92
C VAL A 177 16.16 16.35 -12.06
N HIS A 178 14.86 16.49 -12.31
CA HIS A 178 14.02 17.39 -11.54
C HIS A 178 14.05 17.00 -10.05
N PRO A 179 14.12 17.94 -9.09
CA PRO A 179 14.27 17.61 -7.67
C PRO A 179 13.20 16.66 -7.13
N ARG A 180 11.97 16.81 -7.62
CA ARG A 180 10.85 15.92 -7.29
C ARG A 180 11.06 14.48 -7.76
N VAL A 181 11.63 14.29 -8.94
CA VAL A 181 11.94 12.96 -9.48
C VAL A 181 13.05 12.32 -8.65
N ALA A 182 14.12 13.08 -8.38
CA ALA A 182 15.22 12.66 -7.52
C ALA A 182 14.74 12.20 -6.13
N GLU A 183 13.85 12.98 -5.50
CA GLU A 183 13.26 12.64 -4.21
C GLU A 183 12.43 11.34 -4.27
N GLN A 184 11.54 11.19 -5.26
CA GLN A 184 10.71 9.98 -5.38
C GLN A 184 11.53 8.72 -5.67
N VAL A 185 12.55 8.84 -6.52
CA VAL A 185 13.46 7.74 -6.84
C VAL A 185 14.29 7.36 -5.61
N GLU A 186 14.84 8.35 -4.89
CA GLU A 186 15.60 8.12 -3.66
C GLU A 186 14.76 7.38 -2.61
N ILE A 187 13.53 7.83 -2.36
CA ILE A 187 12.62 7.17 -1.42
C ILE A 187 12.32 5.73 -1.90
N SER A 188 12.00 5.55 -3.17
CA SER A 188 11.64 4.24 -3.72
C SER A 188 12.79 3.23 -3.66
N VAL A 189 14.03 3.68 -3.86
CA VAL A 189 15.23 2.84 -3.74
C VAL A 189 15.51 2.52 -2.27
N LYS A 190 15.62 3.53 -1.41
CA LYS A 190 16.01 3.34 0.00
C LYS A 190 14.99 2.54 0.81
N TYR A 191 13.71 2.70 0.51
CA TYR A 191 12.64 2.07 1.27
C TYR A 191 12.00 0.88 0.55
N ARG A 192 12.57 0.41 -0.57
CA ARG A 192 12.03 -0.68 -1.41
C ARG A 192 11.53 -1.87 -0.60
N GLY A 193 12.40 -2.47 0.22
CA GLY A 193 12.04 -3.67 0.99
C GLY A 193 10.88 -3.45 1.98
N TYR A 194 10.72 -2.22 2.50
CA TYR A 194 9.61 -1.85 3.38
C TYR A 194 8.35 -1.54 2.59
N LEU A 195 8.46 -0.81 1.47
CA LEU A 195 7.35 -0.52 0.55
C LEU A 195 6.76 -1.82 -0.01
N ASP A 196 7.61 -2.73 -0.50
CA ASP A 196 7.20 -4.04 -1.01
C ASP A 196 6.48 -4.86 0.06
N ARG A 197 6.92 -4.76 1.31
CA ARG A 197 6.25 -5.43 2.43
C ARG A 197 4.86 -4.87 2.66
N GLN A 198 4.69 -3.55 2.66
CA GLN A 198 3.38 -2.91 2.81
C GLN A 198 2.45 -3.25 1.64
N ILE A 199 2.97 -3.22 0.41
CA ILE A 199 2.22 -3.61 -0.81
C ILE A 199 1.73 -5.06 -0.69
N ARG A 200 2.60 -6.00 -0.29
CA ARG A 200 2.19 -7.40 -0.05
C ARG A 200 1.10 -7.53 1.02
N GLN A 201 1.20 -6.76 2.11
CA GLN A 201 0.17 -6.74 3.16
C GLN A 201 -1.17 -6.23 2.63
N ILE A 202 -1.17 -5.18 1.80
CA ILE A 202 -2.38 -4.65 1.16
C ILE A 202 -3.02 -5.70 0.25
N HIS A 203 -2.23 -6.34 -0.62
CA HIS A 203 -2.75 -7.38 -1.51
C HIS A 203 -3.35 -8.55 -0.75
N GLU A 204 -2.69 -9.00 0.32
CA GLU A 204 -3.22 -10.07 1.16
C GLU A 204 -4.53 -9.64 1.83
N GLN A 205 -4.60 -8.42 2.37
CA GLN A 205 -5.84 -7.92 2.99
C GLN A 205 -7.00 -7.82 1.98
N LYS A 206 -6.76 -7.29 0.77
CA LYS A 206 -7.76 -7.24 -0.30
C LYS A 206 -8.24 -8.64 -0.70
N ARG A 207 -7.30 -9.60 -0.76
CA ARG A 207 -7.63 -11.00 -1.02
C ARG A 207 -8.55 -11.56 0.07
N LEU A 208 -8.26 -11.30 1.36
CA LEU A 208 -9.10 -11.74 2.47
C LEU A 208 -10.49 -11.10 2.46
N GLU A 209 -10.59 -9.81 2.09
CA GLU A 209 -11.89 -9.12 2.00
C GLU A 209 -12.80 -9.70 0.92
N SER A 210 -12.22 -10.19 -0.19
CA SER A 210 -12.98 -10.86 -1.25
C SER A 210 -13.45 -12.29 -0.90
N GLN A 211 -12.94 -12.87 0.18
CA GLN A 211 -13.24 -14.26 0.55
C GLN A 211 -14.40 -14.32 1.55
N ALA A 212 -15.57 -14.73 1.05
CA ALA A 212 -16.77 -14.89 1.86
C ALA A 212 -16.62 -16.04 2.87
N ILE A 213 -17.20 -15.86 4.05
CA ILE A 213 -17.35 -16.90 5.05
C ILE A 213 -18.78 -17.47 4.92
N PRO A 214 -18.96 -18.81 4.86
CA PRO A 214 -20.29 -19.41 4.83
C PRO A 214 -21.14 -18.97 6.04
N ILE A 215 -22.37 -18.53 5.78
CA ILE A 215 -23.26 -17.96 6.81
C ILE A 215 -23.60 -18.94 7.94
N ASN A 216 -23.57 -20.23 7.62
CA ASN A 216 -23.86 -21.35 8.52
C ASN A 216 -22.61 -21.99 9.13
N LEU A 217 -21.44 -21.35 9.02
CA LEU A 217 -20.22 -21.85 9.65
C LEU A 217 -20.36 -21.80 11.18
N ASP A 218 -20.08 -22.92 11.83
CA ASP A 218 -20.00 -23.01 13.28
C ASP A 218 -18.55 -22.82 13.75
N TYR A 219 -18.23 -21.59 14.16
CA TYR A 219 -16.90 -21.20 14.62
C TYR A 219 -16.45 -21.99 15.87
N LEU A 220 -17.37 -22.46 16.71
CA LEU A 220 -17.00 -23.16 17.95
C LEU A 220 -16.36 -24.53 17.66
N THR A 221 -16.67 -25.11 16.50
CA THR A 221 -16.14 -26.41 16.04
C THR A 221 -14.77 -26.32 15.35
N LEU A 222 -14.22 -25.11 15.16
CA LEU A 222 -12.95 -24.91 14.46
C LEU A 222 -11.75 -25.35 15.32
N GLU A 223 -11.32 -26.60 15.13
CA GLU A 223 -10.11 -27.13 15.74
C GLU A 223 -8.85 -26.38 15.28
N GLY A 224 -7.87 -26.21 16.17
CA GLY A 224 -6.63 -25.47 15.90
C GLY A 224 -6.75 -23.94 16.04
N MET A 225 -7.96 -23.41 16.27
CA MET A 225 -8.19 -22.01 16.59
C MET A 225 -8.30 -21.79 18.11
N ARG A 226 -7.77 -20.67 18.60
CA ARG A 226 -7.87 -20.33 20.04
C ARG A 226 -9.33 -20.13 20.46
N ASN A 227 -9.68 -20.57 21.67
CA ASN A 227 -11.05 -20.50 22.18
C ASN A 227 -11.60 -19.06 22.19
N GLU A 228 -10.77 -18.08 22.57
CA GLU A 228 -11.15 -16.66 22.55
C GLU A 228 -11.52 -16.19 21.14
N ALA A 229 -10.72 -16.56 20.13
CA ALA A 229 -10.98 -16.20 18.74
C ALA A 229 -12.29 -16.85 18.24
N ARG A 230 -12.54 -18.13 18.57
CA ARG A 230 -13.79 -18.81 18.23
C ARG A 230 -15.02 -18.14 18.82
N GLN A 231 -14.96 -17.77 20.10
CA GLN A 231 -16.05 -17.09 20.80
C GLN A 231 -16.33 -15.72 20.18
N LYS A 232 -15.28 -14.92 19.94
CA LYS A 232 -15.41 -13.59 19.34
C LYS A 232 -15.95 -13.64 17.91
N LEU A 233 -15.46 -14.57 17.08
CA LEU A 233 -15.97 -14.76 15.72
C LEU A 233 -17.42 -15.27 15.71
N SER A 234 -17.79 -16.15 16.65
CA SER A 234 -19.18 -16.61 16.79
C SER A 234 -20.14 -15.49 17.21
N LEU A 235 -19.65 -14.50 17.97
CA LEU A 235 -20.42 -13.32 18.36
C LEU A 235 -20.53 -12.31 17.21
N VAL A 236 -19.41 -12.00 16.56
CA VAL A 236 -19.34 -10.97 15.51
C VAL A 236 -19.97 -11.44 14.19
N ARG A 237 -19.92 -12.75 13.89
CA ARG A 237 -20.41 -13.37 12.65
C ARG A 237 -19.93 -12.63 11.38
N PRO A 238 -18.60 -12.54 11.15
CA PRO A 238 -18.07 -11.83 9.99
C PRO A 238 -18.48 -12.51 8.68
N LEU A 239 -18.78 -11.69 7.67
CA LEU A 239 -19.18 -12.12 6.33
C LEU A 239 -17.97 -12.46 5.45
N THR A 240 -16.79 -11.94 5.76
CA THR A 240 -15.56 -12.16 4.98
C THR A 240 -14.37 -12.44 5.88
N LEU A 241 -13.34 -13.10 5.35
CA LEU A 241 -12.09 -13.35 6.08
C LEU A 241 -11.39 -12.03 6.44
N GLY A 242 -11.51 -10.99 5.61
CA GLY A 242 -10.98 -9.66 5.89
C GLY A 242 -11.69 -8.97 7.06
N GLN A 243 -13.01 -9.16 7.19
CA GLN A 243 -13.74 -8.69 8.37
C GLN A 243 -13.32 -9.45 9.62
N ALA A 244 -13.17 -10.78 9.51
CA ALA A 244 -12.69 -11.62 10.60
C ALA A 244 -11.28 -11.21 11.09
N SER A 245 -10.39 -10.81 10.18
CA SER A 245 -9.01 -10.41 10.54
C SER A 245 -8.92 -9.11 11.34
N ARG A 246 -9.97 -8.28 11.31
CA ARG A 246 -10.07 -7.04 12.10
C ARG A 246 -10.71 -7.23 13.47
N VAL A 247 -11.24 -8.42 13.78
CA VAL A 247 -11.86 -8.69 15.08
C VAL A 247 -10.77 -8.72 16.16
N GLU A 248 -10.92 -7.87 17.17
CA GLU A 248 -9.94 -7.75 18.25
C GLU A 248 -9.69 -9.10 18.94
N GLY A 249 -8.43 -9.53 19.04
CA GLY A 249 -8.05 -10.82 19.64
C GLY A 249 -8.00 -12.00 18.66
N VAL A 250 -8.42 -11.81 17.40
CA VAL A 250 -8.21 -12.79 16.33
C VAL A 250 -6.81 -12.57 15.72
N SER A 251 -5.97 -13.60 15.74
CA SER A 251 -4.60 -13.51 15.21
C SER A 251 -4.51 -13.93 13.74
N PRO A 252 -3.40 -13.61 13.05
CA PRO A 252 -3.13 -14.15 11.71
C PRO A 252 -3.14 -15.68 11.65
N ALA A 253 -2.73 -16.37 12.73
CA ALA A 253 -2.80 -17.83 12.81
C ALA A 253 -4.24 -18.34 12.84
N ASP A 254 -5.12 -17.67 13.59
CA ASP A 254 -6.55 -18.00 13.63
C ASP A 254 -7.19 -17.80 12.25
N ILE A 255 -6.83 -16.73 11.51
CA ILE A 255 -7.31 -16.49 10.13
C ILE A 255 -6.80 -17.57 9.16
N ALA A 256 -5.57 -18.04 9.31
CA ALA A 256 -5.04 -19.14 8.49
C ALA A 256 -5.84 -20.43 8.70
N VAL A 257 -6.19 -20.75 9.95
CA VAL A 257 -7.08 -21.89 10.27
C VAL A 257 -8.45 -21.69 9.63
N LEU A 258 -9.08 -20.54 9.84
CA LEU A 258 -10.39 -20.23 9.27
C LEU A 258 -10.42 -20.36 7.75
N MET A 259 -9.39 -19.85 7.07
CA MET A 259 -9.25 -19.94 5.61
C MET A 259 -9.16 -21.39 5.12
N ALA A 260 -8.42 -22.26 5.83
CA ALA A 260 -8.34 -23.67 5.49
C ALA A 260 -9.71 -24.36 5.62
N PHE A 261 -10.49 -24.00 6.65
CA PHE A 261 -11.85 -24.50 6.84
C PHE A 261 -12.81 -24.00 5.76
N VAL A 262 -12.79 -22.71 5.40
CA VAL A 262 -13.64 -22.15 4.33
C VAL A 262 -13.36 -22.87 3.01
N LYS A 263 -12.09 -23.04 2.63
CA LYS A 263 -11.73 -23.79 1.41
C LYS A 263 -12.22 -25.25 1.44
N ARG A 264 -12.16 -25.91 2.60
CA ARG A 264 -12.68 -27.28 2.77
C ARG A 264 -14.20 -27.31 2.63
N PHE A 265 -14.89 -26.33 3.19
CA PHE A 265 -16.34 -26.20 3.14
C PHE A 265 -16.82 -25.98 1.69
N GLU A 266 -16.19 -25.08 0.95
CA GLU A 266 -16.45 -24.84 -0.48
C GLU A 266 -16.24 -26.12 -1.31
N ARG A 267 -15.15 -26.85 -1.08
CA ARG A 267 -14.85 -28.10 -1.80
C ARG A 267 -15.86 -29.21 -1.51
N ASN A 268 -16.42 -29.24 -0.30
CA ASN A 268 -17.40 -30.25 0.10
C ASN A 268 -18.83 -29.87 -0.31
N GLY A 269 -19.18 -28.58 -0.35
CA GLY A 269 -20.45 -28.08 -0.86
C GLY A 269 -20.57 -28.12 -2.39
N ALA A 270 -19.44 -28.16 -3.12
CA ALA A 270 -19.40 -28.28 -4.58
C ALA A 270 -19.44 -29.73 -5.10
N ARG A 271 -19.54 -30.75 -4.22
CA ARG A 271 -19.82 -32.12 -4.65
C ARG A 271 -21.33 -32.29 -4.75
N PRO A 272 -21.92 -32.54 -5.95
CA PRO A 272 -23.32 -32.94 -6.00
C PRO A 272 -23.47 -34.22 -5.18
N SER A 273 -24.41 -34.21 -4.26
CA SER A 273 -24.81 -35.37 -3.48
C SER A 273 -25.26 -36.49 -4.43
N GLN A 274 -24.35 -37.35 -4.84
CA GLN A 274 -24.70 -38.62 -5.46
C GLN A 274 -24.84 -39.70 -4.39
N ALA A 275 -25.96 -40.41 -4.52
CA ALA A 275 -26.26 -41.72 -3.95
C ALA A 275 -26.73 -41.78 -2.49
N SER A 276 -28.04 -41.68 -2.32
CA SER A 276 -28.81 -42.62 -1.50
C SER A 276 -30.12 -42.90 -2.23
N GLY A 277 -30.04 -43.73 -3.27
CA GLY A 277 -31.14 -44.12 -4.14
C GLY A 277 -30.86 -45.50 -4.73
N ASN A 278 -31.06 -46.52 -3.90
CA ASN A 278 -31.27 -47.96 -4.17
C ASN A 278 -31.17 -48.62 -2.79
N ASP A 279 -32.18 -49.32 -2.26
CA ASP A 279 -32.84 -50.45 -2.89
C ASP A 279 -34.34 -50.53 -2.56
N LEU A 280 -35.15 -50.57 -3.62
CA LEU A 280 -36.43 -51.27 -3.68
C LEU A 280 -36.18 -52.54 -4.49
N LYS A 281 -36.16 -53.70 -3.82
CA LYS A 281 -36.52 -55.03 -4.36
C LYS A 281 -36.37 -56.10 -3.28
N GLN A 282 -37.47 -56.40 -2.58
CA GLN A 282 -38.21 -57.67 -2.63
C GLN A 282 -39.50 -57.53 -1.84
#